data_AF-A0A0Q6Q922-F1
#
_entry.id   AF-A0A0Q6Q922-F1
#
_cell.length_a   1.000
_cell.length_b   1.000
_cell.length_c   1.000
_cell.angle_alpha   90.00
_cell.angle_beta   90.00
_cell.angle_gamma   90.00
#
_symmetry.space_group_name_H-M   'P 1'
#
loop_
_entity.id
_entity.type
_entity.pdbx_description
1 polymer ?
#
loop_
_entity_poly.entity_id
_entity_poly.type
_entity_poly.pdbx_seq_one_letter_code
_entity_poly.pdbx_strand_id
1 'polypeptide(L)'
;MDLNTDALVTLLSGLVGALIGGAFTLRGATKAHELALKKEAAADKEKMVTTLMLLRTEIATGWKIFKDEYVGELSQQTPDTPYLVIFPIGESPFAIFNSAPQALALLPQKLAKDIVHFYIRAKGVVAMIEMNNRDYEQALQYGRSVLANHVESARAQNTKMPEELKEQVFLEGVQFMAGQLGMSDTADGIRELGQELEPVVQRITAAVDELLVPVSGLHNRVASPML
;
A
#
# COMPACT_ATOMS: atom_id res chain seq x y z
N MET A 1 -45.35 51.48 -51.21
CA MET A 1 -44.81 51.02 -49.92
C MET A 1 -43.31 50.94 -50.12
N ASP A 2 -42.63 52.06 -49.95
CA ASP A 2 -41.17 52.09 -50.08
C ASP A 2 -40.61 51.36 -48.87
N LEU A 3 -40.09 50.15 -49.09
CA LEU A 3 -39.23 49.51 -48.11
C LEU A 3 -38.05 50.45 -47.92
N ASN A 4 -38.04 51.14 -46.77
CA ASN A 4 -36.98 52.06 -46.39
C ASN A 4 -35.65 51.32 -46.47
N THR A 5 -34.83 51.66 -47.46
CA THR A 5 -33.56 50.99 -47.77
C THR A 5 -32.67 50.91 -46.52
N ASP A 6 -32.76 51.93 -45.65
CA ASP A 6 -32.06 51.99 -44.37
C ASP A 6 -32.49 50.89 -43.38
N ALA A 7 -33.78 50.53 -43.36
CA ALA A 7 -34.30 49.45 -42.52
C ALA A 7 -33.82 48.08 -43.00
N LEU A 8 -33.73 47.87 -44.32
CA LEU A 8 -33.18 46.65 -44.92
C LEU A 8 -31.68 46.51 -44.66
N VAL A 9 -30.92 47.60 -44.81
CA VAL A 9 -29.47 47.65 -44.53
C VAL A 9 -29.20 47.40 -43.04
N THR A 10 -30.00 47.97 -42.14
CA THR A 10 -29.89 47.74 -40.68
C THR A 10 -30.22 46.29 -40.30
N LEU A 11 -31.24 45.70 -40.92
CA LEU A 11 -31.60 44.30 -40.67
C LEU A 11 -30.52 43.33 -41.20
N LEU A 12 -30.00 43.56 -42.40
CA LEU A 12 -28.95 42.74 -43.00
C LEU A 12 -27.62 42.86 -42.23
N SER A 13 -27.24 44.06 -41.83
CA SER A 13 -26.04 44.29 -41.01
C SER A 13 -26.16 43.69 -39.61
N GLY A 14 -27.33 43.78 -38.97
CA GLY A 14 -27.62 43.11 -37.71
C GLY A 14 -27.57 41.58 -37.82
N LEU A 15 -28.11 41.01 -38.90
CA LEU A 15 -28.05 39.57 -39.17
C LEU A 15 -26.61 39.08 -39.40
N VAL A 16 -25.82 39.81 -40.20
CA VAL A 16 -24.41 39.51 -40.42
C VAL A 16 -23.60 39.62 -39.12
N GLY A 17 -23.85 40.65 -38.31
CA GLY A 17 -23.24 40.81 -36.99
C GLY A 17 -23.60 39.65 -36.04
N ALA A 18 -24.85 39.20 -36.03
CA ALA A 18 -25.30 38.06 -35.23
C ALA A 18 -24.70 36.73 -35.69
N LEU A 19 -24.57 36.50 -37.00
CA LEU A 19 -23.93 35.31 -37.56
C LEU A 19 -22.43 35.28 -37.24
N ILE A 20 -21.73 36.40 -37.39
CA ILE A 20 -20.31 36.52 -37.06
C ILE A 20 -20.11 36.35 -35.54
N GLY A 21 -20.89 37.04 -34.71
CA GLY A 21 -20.85 36.94 -33.26
C GLY A 21 -21.18 35.53 -32.74
N GLY A 22 -22.16 34.86 -33.34
CA GLY A 22 -22.50 33.46 -33.06
C GLY A 22 -21.38 32.49 -33.42
N ALA A 23 -20.74 32.68 -34.59
CA ALA A 23 -19.61 31.86 -35.03
C ALA A 23 -18.36 32.02 -34.14
N PHE A 24 -18.05 33.25 -33.71
CA PHE A 24 -16.97 33.50 -32.75
C PHE A 24 -17.28 32.92 -31.36
N THR A 25 -18.52 33.03 -30.88
CA THR A 25 -18.97 32.42 -29.62
C THR A 25 -18.83 30.90 -29.65
N LEU A 26 -19.27 30.23 -30.73
CA LEU A 26 -19.16 28.78 -30.88
C LEU A 26 -17.69 28.31 -30.95
N ARG A 27 -16.83 29.05 -31.65
CA ARG A 27 -15.37 28.79 -31.68
C ARG A 27 -14.72 29.01 -30.31
N GLY A 28 -15.16 30.02 -29.56
CA GLY A 28 -14.71 30.27 -28.18
C GLY A 28 -15.11 29.12 -27.25
N ALA A 29 -16.38 28.69 -27.32
CA ALA A 29 -16.91 27.60 -26.50
C ALA A 29 -16.22 26.25 -26.79
N THR A 30 -15.99 25.92 -28.06
CA THR A 30 -15.29 24.69 -28.45
C THR A 30 -13.83 24.68 -28.01
N LYS A 31 -13.11 25.80 -28.17
CA LYS A 31 -11.73 25.93 -27.65
C LYS A 31 -11.68 25.86 -26.12
N ALA A 32 -12.62 26.50 -25.44
CA ALA A 32 -12.70 26.45 -23.98
C ALA A 32 -12.97 25.02 -23.48
N HIS A 33 -13.85 24.28 -24.16
CA HIS A 33 -14.11 22.87 -23.87
C HIS A 33 -12.88 21.99 -24.12
N GLU A 34 -12.18 22.18 -25.24
CA GLU A 34 -10.94 21.44 -25.53
C GLU A 34 -9.83 21.72 -24.51
N LEU A 35 -9.66 22.99 -24.11
CA LEU A 35 -8.72 23.38 -23.05
C LEU A 35 -9.12 22.80 -21.69
N ALA A 36 -10.42 22.74 -21.38
CA ALA A 36 -10.92 22.11 -20.16
C ALA A 36 -10.59 20.62 -20.12
N LEU A 37 -10.84 19.87 -21.22
CA LEU A 37 -10.49 18.45 -21.33
C LEU A 37 -8.98 18.23 -21.19
N LYS A 38 -8.15 19.09 -21.81
CA LYS A 38 -6.69 19.04 -21.67
C LYS A 38 -6.24 19.30 -20.23
N LYS A 39 -6.86 20.25 -19.53
CA LYS A 39 -6.57 20.57 -18.13
C LYS A 39 -6.99 19.44 -17.20
N GLU A 40 -8.15 18.83 -17.44
CA GLU A 40 -8.64 17.67 -16.69
C GLU A 40 -7.70 16.46 -16.85
N ALA A 41 -7.34 16.11 -18.09
CA ALA A 41 -6.38 15.04 -18.35
C ALA A 41 -5.00 15.29 -17.71
N ALA A 42 -4.54 16.54 -17.68
CA ALA A 42 -3.29 16.91 -17.01
C ALA A 42 -3.39 16.76 -15.48
N ALA A 43 -4.51 17.19 -14.89
CA ALA A 43 -4.76 17.06 -13.46
C ALA A 43 -4.89 15.59 -13.04
N ASP A 44 -5.57 14.76 -13.84
CA ASP A 44 -5.68 13.32 -13.60
C ASP A 44 -4.31 12.64 -13.67
N LYS A 45 -3.48 13.04 -14.63
CA LYS A 45 -2.10 12.54 -14.74
C LYS A 45 -1.24 12.93 -13.54
N GLU A 46 -1.30 14.18 -13.09
CA GLU A 46 -0.56 14.66 -11.92
C GLU A 46 -1.00 13.93 -10.64
N LYS A 47 -2.31 13.76 -10.47
CA LYS A 47 -2.90 13.00 -9.37
C LYS A 47 -2.44 11.54 -9.41
N MET A 48 -2.49 10.90 -10.57
CA MET A 48 -2.03 9.52 -10.77
C MET A 48 -0.55 9.38 -10.37
N VAL A 49 0.32 10.26 -10.87
CA VAL A 49 1.77 10.25 -10.56
C VAL A 49 2.02 10.41 -9.07
N THR A 50 1.40 11.42 -8.46
CA THR A 50 1.57 11.69 -7.03
C THR A 50 1.10 10.51 -6.17
N THR A 51 -0.06 9.93 -6.48
CA THR A 51 -0.54 8.77 -5.74
C THR A 51 0.34 7.53 -5.95
N LEU A 52 0.84 7.28 -7.16
CA LEU A 52 1.77 6.18 -7.42
C LEU A 52 3.06 6.31 -6.61
N MET A 53 3.62 7.52 -6.52
CA MET A 53 4.80 7.78 -5.71
C MET A 53 4.54 7.49 -4.22
N LEU A 54 3.40 7.90 -3.70
CA LEU A 54 3.01 7.63 -2.31
C LEU A 54 2.79 6.12 -2.06
N LEU A 55 2.06 5.44 -2.94
CA LEU A 55 1.83 3.98 -2.83
C LEU A 55 3.14 3.21 -2.91
N ARG A 56 4.01 3.52 -3.88
CA ARG A 56 5.34 2.91 -3.98
C ARG A 56 6.15 3.12 -2.70
N THR A 57 6.10 4.33 -2.14
CA THR A 57 6.82 4.66 -0.90
C THR A 57 6.29 3.85 0.28
N GLU A 58 4.96 3.76 0.44
CA GLU A 58 4.32 2.94 1.49
C GLU A 58 4.70 1.46 1.34
N ILE A 59 4.56 0.89 0.14
CA ILE A 59 4.91 -0.50 -0.16
C ILE A 59 6.39 -0.76 0.13
N ALA A 60 7.31 0.05 -0.41
CA ALA A 60 8.73 -0.16 -0.26
C ALA A 60 9.20 -0.01 1.20
N THR A 61 8.65 0.97 1.92
CA THR A 61 8.99 1.23 3.32
C THR A 61 8.46 0.12 4.22
N GLY A 62 7.17 -0.23 4.08
CA GLY A 62 6.56 -1.31 4.85
C GLY A 62 7.23 -2.65 4.58
N TRP A 63 7.57 -2.92 3.32
CA TRP A 63 8.31 -4.14 2.94
C TRP A 63 9.70 -4.19 3.55
N LYS A 64 10.43 -3.07 3.53
CA LYS A 64 11.75 -2.97 4.14
C LYS A 64 11.70 -3.24 5.65
N ILE A 65 10.77 -2.60 6.37
CA ILE A 65 10.59 -2.82 7.82
C ILE A 65 10.29 -4.29 8.11
N PHE A 66 9.32 -4.87 7.40
CA PHE A 66 8.99 -6.29 7.54
C PHE A 66 10.20 -7.21 7.32
N LYS A 67 11.03 -6.92 6.31
CA LYS A 67 12.22 -7.73 6.05
C LYS A 67 13.31 -7.57 7.09
N ASP A 68 13.64 -6.32 7.41
CA ASP A 68 14.76 -5.98 8.28
C ASP A 68 14.49 -6.45 9.72
N GLU A 69 13.26 -6.32 10.19
CA GLU A 69 12.92 -6.57 11.60
C GLU A 69 12.26 -7.93 11.85
N TYR A 70 11.42 -8.43 10.93
CA TYR A 70 10.68 -9.68 11.15
C TYR A 70 11.31 -10.87 10.42
N VAL A 71 11.46 -10.76 9.10
CA VAL A 71 11.99 -11.87 8.28
C VAL A 71 13.44 -12.16 8.64
N GLY A 72 14.24 -11.14 8.95
CA GLY A 72 15.64 -11.31 9.36
C GLY A 72 15.81 -12.25 10.55
N GLU A 73 14.95 -12.11 11.57
CA GLU A 73 14.95 -12.97 12.75
C GLU A 73 14.29 -14.33 12.47
N LEU A 74 13.11 -14.32 11.83
CA LEU A 74 12.35 -15.52 11.52
C LEU A 74 13.08 -16.49 10.57
N SER A 75 13.94 -15.97 9.68
CA SER A 75 14.72 -16.78 8.74
C SER A 75 15.91 -17.48 9.39
N GLN A 76 16.34 -17.03 10.58
CA GLN A 76 17.39 -17.68 11.36
C GLN A 76 16.86 -18.81 12.24
N GLN A 77 15.53 -18.87 12.42
CA GLN A 77 14.88 -19.92 13.18
C GLN A 77 14.70 -21.19 12.35
N THR A 78 14.78 -22.33 13.02
CA THR A 78 14.45 -23.63 12.43
C THR A 78 12.99 -23.62 11.98
N PRO A 79 12.65 -24.23 10.83
CA PRO A 79 11.25 -24.49 10.50
C PRO A 79 10.52 -25.23 11.63
N ASP A 80 9.19 -25.12 11.67
CA ASP A 80 8.34 -25.76 12.68
C ASP A 80 8.57 -25.28 14.13
N THR A 81 9.25 -24.15 14.34
CA THR A 81 9.42 -23.57 15.69
C THR A 81 8.52 -22.35 15.91
N PRO A 82 7.86 -22.24 17.08
CA PRO A 82 7.10 -21.04 17.43
C PRO A 82 7.93 -19.75 17.42
N TYR A 83 7.34 -18.67 16.89
CA TYR A 83 7.96 -17.34 16.95
C TYR A 83 7.62 -16.63 18.28
N LEU A 84 8.50 -16.80 19.27
CA LEU A 84 8.31 -16.28 20.64
C LEU A 84 8.79 -14.82 20.82
N VAL A 85 8.39 -13.95 19.90
CA VAL A 85 8.72 -12.51 19.93
C VAL A 85 7.46 -11.71 19.58
N ILE A 86 7.21 -10.64 20.35
CA ILE A 86 6.16 -9.67 20.04
C ILE A 86 6.69 -8.69 19.00
N PHE A 87 6.00 -8.58 17.87
CA PHE A 87 6.33 -7.62 16.84
C PHE A 87 5.37 -6.42 16.87
N PRO A 88 5.86 -5.19 17.05
CA PRO A 88 4.98 -4.02 17.11
C PRO A 88 4.37 -3.72 15.74
N ILE A 89 3.04 -3.60 15.67
CA ILE A 89 2.32 -3.14 14.48
C ILE A 89 1.54 -1.87 14.85
N GLY A 90 1.64 -0.85 13.99
CA GLY A 90 0.86 0.39 14.14
C GLY A 90 -0.61 0.21 13.78
N GLU A 91 -1.49 1.06 14.31
CA GLU A 91 -2.95 0.96 14.13
C GLU A 91 -3.43 1.02 12.67
N SER A 92 -2.67 1.67 11.78
CA SER A 92 -3.01 1.78 10.35
C SER A 92 -1.77 1.54 9.47
N PRO A 93 -1.41 0.27 9.21
CA PRO A 93 -0.21 -0.08 8.45
C PRO A 93 -0.23 0.36 6.98
N PHE A 94 -1.42 0.66 6.42
CA PHE A 94 -1.64 0.93 5.00
C PHE A 94 -2.51 2.18 4.76
N ALA A 95 -2.18 3.29 5.42
CA ALA A 95 -2.97 4.52 5.41
C ALA A 95 -3.11 5.15 4.01
N ILE A 96 -2.08 5.09 3.16
CA ILE A 96 -2.10 5.65 1.81
C ILE A 96 -3.03 4.82 0.92
N PHE A 97 -2.90 3.50 0.92
CA PHE A 97 -3.79 2.64 0.14
C PHE A 97 -5.26 2.78 0.54
N ASN A 98 -5.54 2.81 1.85
CA ASN A 98 -6.91 2.91 2.35
C ASN A 98 -7.55 4.28 2.03
N SER A 99 -6.76 5.35 1.84
CA SER A 99 -7.28 6.70 1.59
C SER A 99 -7.48 7.04 0.10
N ALA A 100 -6.95 6.25 -0.84
CA ALA A 100 -6.95 6.60 -2.26
C ALA A 100 -7.35 5.47 -3.24
N PRO A 101 -8.45 4.73 -3.01
CA PRO A 101 -8.85 3.61 -3.89
C PRO A 101 -9.16 4.05 -5.33
N GLN A 102 -9.71 5.25 -5.51
CA GLN A 102 -10.03 5.83 -6.81
C GLN A 102 -8.80 6.09 -7.71
N ALA A 103 -7.61 6.24 -7.12
CA ALA A 103 -6.40 6.42 -7.91
C ALA A 103 -5.98 5.15 -8.65
N LEU A 104 -6.39 3.97 -8.17
CA LEU A 104 -6.12 2.69 -8.83
C LEU A 104 -6.81 2.59 -10.20
N ALA A 105 -7.93 3.29 -10.39
CA ALA A 105 -8.65 3.33 -11.66
C ALA A 105 -7.88 4.05 -12.77
N LEU A 106 -6.90 4.89 -12.40
CA LEU A 106 -6.06 5.62 -13.35
C LEU A 106 -4.83 4.82 -13.79
N LEU A 107 -4.59 3.65 -13.19
CA LEU A 107 -3.37 2.86 -13.41
C LEU A 107 -3.52 1.87 -14.57
N PRO A 108 -2.41 1.47 -15.22
CA PRO A 108 -2.40 0.30 -16.09
C PRO A 108 -2.96 -0.92 -15.35
N GLN A 109 -3.86 -1.67 -15.98
CA GLN A 109 -4.60 -2.78 -15.35
C GLN A 109 -3.68 -3.78 -14.65
N LYS A 110 -2.53 -4.11 -15.26
CA LYS A 110 -1.53 -5.02 -14.68
C LYS A 110 -0.95 -4.48 -13.36
N LEU A 111 -0.57 -3.19 -13.34
CA LEU A 111 -0.03 -2.54 -12.15
C LEU A 111 -1.09 -2.43 -11.04
N ALA A 112 -2.32 -2.05 -11.39
CA ALA A 112 -3.43 -2.03 -10.45
C ALA A 112 -3.65 -3.42 -9.80
N LYS A 113 -3.60 -4.49 -10.60
CA LYS A 113 -3.72 -5.87 -10.11
C LYS A 113 -2.59 -6.25 -9.16
N ASP A 114 -1.33 -5.94 -9.51
CA ASP A 114 -0.18 -6.23 -8.65
C ASP A 114 -0.28 -5.46 -7.32
N ILE A 115 -0.66 -4.18 -7.35
CA ILE A 115 -0.86 -3.37 -6.13
C ILE A 115 -1.96 -3.97 -5.24
N VAL A 116 -3.12 -4.31 -5.82
CA VAL A 116 -4.21 -4.93 -5.05
C VAL A 116 -3.80 -6.28 -4.48
N HIS A 117 -3.10 -7.11 -5.25
CA HIS A 117 -2.55 -8.40 -4.77
C HIS A 117 -1.62 -8.19 -3.59
N PHE A 118 -0.68 -7.24 -3.69
CA PHE A 118 0.22 -6.90 -2.59
C PHE A 118 -0.57 -6.56 -1.32
N TYR A 119 -1.51 -5.60 -1.38
CA TYR A 119 -2.21 -5.16 -0.17
C TYR A 119 -3.14 -6.22 0.43
N ILE A 120 -3.74 -7.11 -0.39
CA ILE A 120 -4.52 -8.24 0.13
C ILE A 120 -3.61 -9.18 0.93
N ARG A 121 -2.44 -9.56 0.39
CA ARG A 121 -1.53 -10.48 1.07
C ARG A 121 -0.82 -9.83 2.26
N ALA A 122 -0.42 -8.57 2.14
CA ALA A 122 0.20 -7.80 3.21
C ALA A 122 -0.74 -7.61 4.42
N LYS A 123 -2.04 -7.41 4.19
CA LYS A 123 -3.06 -7.44 5.26
C LYS A 123 -3.14 -8.82 5.93
N GLY A 124 -2.99 -9.90 5.17
CA GLY A 124 -2.87 -11.26 5.70
C GLY A 124 -1.64 -11.42 6.60
N VAL A 125 -0.48 -10.92 6.18
CA VAL A 125 0.76 -10.92 6.99
C VAL A 125 0.54 -10.18 8.30
N VAL A 126 -0.02 -8.96 8.26
CA VAL A 126 -0.32 -8.18 9.46
C VAL A 126 -1.22 -8.97 10.42
N ALA A 127 -2.32 -9.53 9.91
CA ALA A 127 -3.25 -10.30 10.74
C ALA A 127 -2.59 -11.52 11.39
N MET A 128 -1.68 -12.20 10.69
CA MET A 128 -0.93 -13.32 11.25
C MET A 128 0.08 -12.89 12.32
N ILE A 129 0.75 -11.74 12.14
CA ILE A 129 1.64 -11.20 13.17
C ILE A 129 0.83 -10.79 14.42
N GLU A 130 -0.32 -10.14 14.26
CA GLU A 130 -1.22 -9.81 15.37
C GLU A 130 -1.72 -11.06 16.11
N MET A 131 -2.00 -12.14 15.36
CA MET A 131 -2.35 -13.45 15.92
C MET A 131 -1.17 -14.02 16.72
N ASN A 132 0.04 -14.06 16.14
CA ASN A 132 1.24 -14.53 16.83
C ASN A 132 1.52 -13.75 18.12
N ASN A 133 1.38 -12.42 18.10
CA ASN A 133 1.57 -11.58 19.29
C ASN A 133 0.60 -11.96 20.42
N ARG A 134 -0.68 -12.11 20.09
CA ARG A 134 -1.73 -12.49 21.04
C ARG A 134 -1.49 -13.88 21.61
N ASP A 135 -1.13 -14.83 20.77
CA ASP A 135 -0.86 -16.21 21.17
C ASP A 135 0.40 -16.27 22.04
N TYR A 136 1.42 -15.47 21.73
CA TYR A 136 2.61 -15.37 22.57
C TYR A 136 2.29 -14.76 23.94
N GLU A 137 1.45 -13.73 24.01
CA GLU A 137 0.97 -13.19 25.29
C GLU A 137 0.24 -14.25 26.12
N GLN A 138 -0.60 -15.08 25.49
CA GLN A 138 -1.26 -16.20 26.15
C GLN A 138 -0.26 -17.25 26.63
N ALA A 139 0.76 -17.57 25.84
CA ALA A 139 1.84 -18.47 26.24
C ALA A 139 2.63 -17.93 27.44
N LEU A 140 2.94 -16.63 27.46
CA LEU A 140 3.58 -15.96 28.59
C LEU A 140 2.73 -16.03 29.86
N GLN A 141 1.41 -15.81 29.74
CA GLN A 141 0.48 -15.93 30.88
C GLN A 141 0.43 -17.36 31.42
N TYR A 142 0.40 -18.36 30.54
CA TYR A 142 0.44 -19.76 30.94
C TYR A 142 1.76 -20.13 31.63
N GLY A 143 2.92 -19.74 31.08
CA GLY A 143 4.21 -19.97 31.72
C GLY A 143 4.27 -19.36 33.12
N ARG A 144 3.73 -18.14 33.31
CA ARG A 144 3.63 -17.50 34.64
C ARG A 144 2.75 -18.29 35.60
N SER A 145 1.63 -18.85 35.15
CA SER A 145 0.74 -19.63 36.02
C SER A 145 1.36 -20.97 36.42
N VAL A 146 2.03 -21.65 35.50
CA VAL A 146 2.78 -22.89 35.78
C VAL A 146 3.88 -22.63 36.80
N LEU A 147 4.67 -21.57 36.61
CA LEU A 147 5.71 -21.19 37.57
C LEU A 147 5.13 -20.87 38.96
N ALA A 148 4.04 -20.10 39.02
CA ALA A 148 3.38 -19.75 40.28
C ALA A 148 2.96 -21.00 41.07
N ASN A 149 2.35 -21.99 40.40
CA ASN A 149 1.93 -23.25 41.02
C ASN A 149 3.12 -24.06 41.58
N HIS A 150 4.26 -24.08 40.86
CA HIS A 150 5.46 -24.77 41.32
C HIS A 150 6.10 -24.06 42.53
N VAL A 151 6.16 -22.74 42.50
CA VAL A 151 6.68 -21.93 43.63
C VAL A 151 5.80 -22.11 44.87
N GLU A 152 4.48 -22.12 44.71
CA GLU A 152 3.54 -22.38 45.81
C GLU A 152 3.73 -23.79 46.39
N SER A 153 3.90 -24.79 45.54
CA SER A 153 4.15 -26.18 45.95
C SER A 153 5.47 -26.32 46.71
N ALA A 154 6.56 -25.71 46.23
CA ALA A 154 7.85 -25.70 46.93
C ALA A 154 7.75 -25.03 48.31
N ARG A 155 7.02 -23.90 48.37
CA ARG A 155 6.75 -23.19 49.63
C ARG A 155 5.97 -24.05 50.62
N ALA A 156 4.94 -24.76 50.16
CA ALA A 156 4.17 -25.69 51.00
C ALA A 156 5.04 -26.83 51.57
N GLN A 157 6.10 -27.21 50.87
CA GLN A 157 7.09 -28.20 51.30
C GLN A 157 8.25 -27.60 52.13
N ASN A 158 8.20 -26.31 52.49
CA ASN A 158 9.31 -25.57 53.14
C ASN A 158 10.65 -25.65 52.37
N THR A 159 10.58 -25.79 51.04
CA THR A 159 11.75 -25.77 50.16
C THR A 159 11.80 -24.47 49.36
N LYS A 160 12.98 -24.09 48.89
CA LYS A 160 13.16 -22.98 47.95
C LYS A 160 13.49 -23.53 46.58
N MET A 161 12.82 -23.01 45.57
CA MET A 161 13.15 -23.28 44.17
C MET A 161 14.38 -22.44 43.77
N PRO A 162 15.44 -23.05 43.21
CA PRO A 162 16.54 -22.33 42.58
C PRO A 162 16.04 -21.43 41.44
N GLU A 163 16.66 -20.27 41.22
CA GLU A 163 16.24 -19.34 40.14
C GLU A 163 16.34 -19.98 38.75
N GLU A 164 17.39 -20.78 38.50
CA GLU A 164 17.55 -21.55 37.26
C GLU A 164 16.36 -22.47 36.99
N LEU A 165 15.87 -23.14 38.02
CA LEU A 165 14.70 -24.03 37.91
C LEU A 165 13.41 -23.24 37.68
N LYS A 166 13.29 -22.01 38.22
CA LYS A 166 12.14 -21.15 37.95
C LYS A 166 12.10 -20.69 36.50
N GLU A 167 13.25 -20.27 35.97
CA GLU A 167 13.38 -19.88 34.57
C GLU A 167 13.07 -21.06 33.66
N GLN A 168 13.62 -22.25 33.95
CA GLN A 168 13.32 -23.46 33.19
C GLN A 168 11.81 -23.78 33.17
N VAL A 169 11.17 -23.85 34.34
CA VAL A 169 9.73 -24.16 34.45
C VAL A 169 8.88 -23.13 33.70
N PHE A 170 9.25 -21.85 33.76
CA PHE A 170 8.58 -20.79 33.02
C PHE A 170 8.71 -21.00 31.51
N LEU A 171 9.93 -21.17 31.01
CA LEU A 171 10.22 -21.32 29.58
C LEU A 171 9.59 -22.59 28.99
N GLU A 172 9.63 -23.71 29.71
CA GLU A 172 8.95 -24.96 29.32
C GLU A 172 7.43 -24.76 29.22
N GLY A 173 6.83 -24.03 30.18
CA GLY A 173 5.41 -23.68 30.12
C GLY A 173 5.07 -22.82 28.90
N VAL A 174 5.88 -21.79 28.61
CA VAL A 174 5.72 -20.95 27.41
C VAL A 174 5.80 -21.79 26.13
N GLN A 175 6.84 -22.62 26.00
CA GLN A 175 7.03 -23.46 24.82
C GLN A 175 5.89 -24.48 24.63
N PHE A 176 5.45 -25.11 25.72
CA PHE A 176 4.32 -26.02 25.70
C PHE A 176 3.06 -25.33 25.17
N MET A 177 2.69 -24.17 25.72
CA MET A 177 1.50 -23.45 25.30
C MET A 177 1.62 -22.93 23.87
N ALA A 178 2.79 -22.42 23.48
CA ALA A 178 3.04 -21.98 22.11
C ALA A 178 2.85 -23.11 21.08
N GLY A 179 3.28 -24.34 21.42
CA GLY A 179 3.00 -25.53 20.63
C GLY A 179 1.50 -25.87 20.56
N GLN A 180 0.78 -25.77 21.68
CA GLN A 180 -0.68 -26.00 21.70
C GLN A 180 -1.47 -24.97 20.89
N LEU A 181 -0.96 -23.74 20.80
CA LEU A 181 -1.57 -22.66 20.02
C LEU A 181 -1.23 -22.71 18.53
N GLY A 182 -0.40 -23.65 18.08
CA GLY A 182 -0.02 -23.76 16.66
C GLY A 182 0.82 -22.56 16.17
N MET A 183 1.60 -21.95 17.07
CA MET A 183 2.42 -20.78 16.72
C MET A 183 3.51 -21.09 15.68
N SER A 184 3.93 -22.35 15.53
CA SER A 184 4.83 -22.78 14.44
C SER A 184 4.21 -22.56 13.07
N ASP A 185 2.95 -22.97 12.90
CA ASP A 185 2.24 -22.86 11.61
C ASP A 185 2.02 -21.39 11.24
N THR A 186 1.80 -20.56 12.26
CA THR A 186 1.69 -19.11 12.10
C THR A 186 3.02 -18.50 11.63
N ALA A 187 4.12 -18.86 12.28
CA ALA A 187 5.46 -18.44 11.91
C ALA A 187 5.80 -18.86 10.47
N ASP A 188 5.49 -20.09 10.10
CA ASP A 188 5.74 -20.63 8.76
C ASP A 188 4.89 -19.94 7.69
N GLY A 189 3.60 -19.72 7.94
CA GLY A 189 2.74 -19.03 6.99
C GLY A 189 3.14 -17.55 6.78
N ILE A 190 3.66 -16.87 7.81
CA ILE A 190 4.24 -15.52 7.63
C ILE A 190 5.49 -15.59 6.73
N ARG A 191 6.34 -16.61 6.91
CA ARG A 191 7.54 -16.80 6.08
C ARG A 191 7.17 -17.05 4.62
N GLU A 192 6.20 -17.92 4.36
CA GLU A 192 5.72 -18.22 3.00
C GLU A 192 5.11 -16.99 2.31
N LEU A 193 4.27 -16.24 3.03
CA LEU A 193 3.73 -14.97 2.55
C LEU A 193 4.85 -13.96 2.23
N GLY A 194 5.87 -13.92 3.08
CA GLY A 194 7.06 -13.10 2.86
C GLY A 194 7.77 -13.44 1.55
N GLN A 195 7.95 -14.73 1.27
CA GLN A 195 8.58 -15.20 0.04
C GLN A 195 7.71 -14.91 -1.20
N GLU A 196 6.39 -15.04 -1.08
CA GLU A 196 5.44 -14.71 -2.17
C GLU A 196 5.47 -13.22 -2.53
N LEU A 197 5.55 -12.34 -1.52
CA LEU A 197 5.42 -10.90 -1.70
C LEU A 197 6.69 -10.24 -2.28
N GLU A 198 7.88 -10.78 -2.04
CA GLU A 198 9.14 -10.21 -2.55
C GLU A 198 9.11 -9.94 -4.07
N PRO A 199 8.80 -10.91 -4.94
CA PRO A 199 8.72 -10.65 -6.38
C PRO A 199 7.56 -9.72 -6.76
N VAL A 200 6.49 -9.63 -5.96
CA VAL A 200 5.39 -8.69 -6.20
C VAL A 200 5.85 -7.26 -5.97
N VAL A 201 6.53 -7.02 -4.84
CA VAL A 201 7.08 -5.70 -4.50
C VAL A 201 8.06 -5.23 -5.56
N GLN A 202 8.96 -6.10 -6.03
CA GLN A 202 9.92 -5.77 -7.09
C GLN A 202 9.23 -5.38 -8.41
N ARG A 203 8.16 -6.08 -8.81
CA ARG A 203 7.39 -5.72 -10.01
C ARG A 203 6.70 -4.37 -9.87
N ILE A 204 6.12 -4.08 -8.71
CA ILE A 204 5.44 -2.81 -8.45
C ILE A 204 6.45 -1.66 -8.49
N THR A 205 7.57 -1.78 -7.76
CA THR A 205 8.57 -0.71 -7.68
C THR A 205 9.17 -0.42 -9.06
N ALA A 206 9.53 -1.46 -9.82
CA ALA A 206 10.05 -1.31 -11.19
C ALA A 206 9.02 -0.67 -12.13
N ALA A 207 7.76 -1.14 -12.13
CA ALA A 207 6.72 -0.60 -12.99
C ALA A 207 6.39 0.86 -12.65
N VAL A 208 6.40 1.24 -11.37
CA VAL A 208 6.24 2.65 -10.98
C VAL A 208 7.46 3.47 -11.40
N ASP A 209 8.68 2.97 -11.21
CA ASP A 209 9.89 3.69 -11.62
C ASP A 209 9.90 3.95 -13.13
N GLU A 210 9.53 2.98 -13.97
CA GLU A 210 9.38 3.14 -15.42
C GLU A 210 8.36 4.21 -15.81
N LEU A 211 7.23 4.30 -15.10
CA LEU A 211 6.20 5.31 -15.32
C LEU A 211 6.65 6.72 -14.89
N LEU A 212 7.60 6.81 -13.97
CA LEU A 212 8.15 8.05 -13.43
C LEU A 212 9.40 8.53 -14.15
N VAL A 213 10.05 7.70 -14.98
CA VAL A 213 11.13 8.16 -15.86
C VAL A 213 10.58 9.28 -16.76
N PRO A 214 11.16 10.50 -16.72
CA PRO A 214 10.69 11.56 -17.60
C PRO A 214 10.78 11.07 -19.04
N VAL A 215 9.77 11.40 -19.86
CA VAL A 215 9.81 11.24 -21.31
C VAL A 215 10.82 12.26 -21.89
N SER A 216 12.08 12.18 -21.49
CA SER A 216 13.19 13.04 -21.93
C SER A 216 13.90 12.43 -23.15
N GLY A 217 13.13 11.78 -24.04
CA GLY A 217 13.64 11.19 -25.29
C GLY A 217 12.96 11.66 -26.57
N LEU A 218 11.84 12.40 -26.51
CA LEU A 218 11.05 12.74 -27.71
C LEU A 218 11.32 14.13 -28.32
N HIS A 219 12.23 14.94 -27.75
CA HIS A 219 12.54 16.27 -28.29
C HIS A 219 13.82 16.36 -29.15
N ASN A 220 14.54 15.27 -29.40
CA ASN A 220 15.80 15.30 -30.17
C ASN A 220 15.77 14.57 -31.53
N ARG A 221 14.62 14.60 -32.23
CA ARG A 221 14.54 14.16 -33.64
C ARG A 221 13.73 15.11 -34.52
N VAL A 222 13.98 16.41 -34.46
CA VAL A 222 13.69 17.33 -35.58
C VAL A 222 14.76 18.41 -35.64
N ALA A 223 15.96 18.06 -36.13
CA ALA A 223 16.91 19.02 -36.71
C ALA A 223 18.00 18.24 -37.47
N SER A 224 17.64 17.66 -38.61
CA SER A 224 18.59 17.59 -39.72
C SER A 224 18.10 18.57 -40.77
N PRO A 225 18.73 19.73 -40.95
CA PRO A 225 18.56 20.45 -42.20
C PRO A 225 19.26 19.62 -43.28
N MET A 226 18.50 19.31 -44.33
CA MET A 226 19.10 19.01 -45.62
C MET A 226 19.82 20.25 -46.14
N LEU A 227 20.96 20.00 -46.78
CA LEU A 227 21.89 20.89 -47.50
C LEU A 227 23.13 21.30 -46.68
#